data_AF-A0A954MVM2-F1
#
_entry.id   AF-A0A954MVM2-F1
#
_cell.length_a   1.000
_cell.length_b   1.000
_cell.length_c   1.000
_cell.angle_alpha   90.00
_cell.angle_beta   90.00
_cell.angle_gamma   90.00
#
_symmetry.space_group_name_H-M   'P 1'
#
loop_
_entity.id
_entity.type
_entity.pdbx_description
1 polymer ?
#
loop_
_entity_poly.entity_id
_entity_poly.type
_entity_poly.pdbx_seq_one_letter_code
_entity_poly.pdbx_strand_id
1 'polypeptide(L)'
;YVVFTDATLRSLAKLKPTDGEELLDVQGIGRKKAADYGAEVLSIVATHGGNSAGVGGIEFAVPKEKKKSTKEKVSRPSQQKQRAWKMFTEGASIEDVREAAGVTHPTIISYLEDYIEHEGITDPSRWIPPEIFAKISAAAETTGYSRLKPLFEALAGTVSYDYLHIATATLKNLATQQNQE
;
A
#
# COMPACT_ATOMS: atom_id res chain seq x y z
N TYR A 1 -11.84 -0.93 -17.26
CA TYR A 1 -11.31 -0.59 -18.60
C TYR A 1 -10.17 0.40 -18.39
N VAL A 2 -8.94 0.06 -18.79
CA VAL A 2 -7.75 0.92 -18.57
C VAL A 2 -7.32 1.46 -19.93
N VAL A 3 -7.58 2.75 -20.18
CA VAL A 3 -7.31 3.40 -21.48
C VAL A 3 -5.82 3.68 -21.65
N PHE A 4 -5.18 4.24 -20.63
CA PHE A 4 -3.74 4.49 -20.56
C PHE A 4 -3.14 3.90 -19.28
N THR A 5 -1.94 3.34 -19.37
CA THR A 5 -1.22 2.88 -18.18
C THR A 5 -0.48 4.04 -17.53
N ASP A 6 -0.18 3.92 -16.24
CA ASP A 6 0.58 4.92 -15.48
C ASP A 6 1.93 5.26 -16.14
N ALA A 7 2.59 4.24 -16.71
CA ALA A 7 3.83 4.40 -17.47
C ALA A 7 3.65 5.32 -18.69
N THR A 8 2.54 5.18 -19.42
CA THR A 8 2.23 6.01 -20.58
C THR A 8 1.89 7.45 -20.19
N LEU A 9 1.12 7.65 -19.11
CA LEU A 9 0.83 8.98 -18.57
C LEU A 9 2.09 9.71 -18.11
N ARG A 10 3.03 8.98 -17.48
CA ARG A 10 4.31 9.55 -17.04
C ARG A 10 5.21 9.93 -18.21
N SER A 11 5.20 9.14 -19.29
CA SER A 11 5.91 9.47 -20.53
C SER A 11 5.27 10.67 -21.24
N LEU A 12 3.94 10.77 -21.29
CA LEU A 12 3.22 11.96 -21.79
C LEU A 12 3.60 13.23 -21.03
N ALA A 13 3.62 13.17 -19.69
CA ALA A 13 3.98 14.31 -18.86
C ALA A 13 5.44 14.74 -19.03
N LYS A 14 6.33 13.81 -19.38
CA LYS A 14 7.76 14.06 -19.58
C LYS A 14 8.06 14.63 -20.97
N LEU A 15 7.44 14.06 -22.01
CA LEU A 15 7.67 14.45 -23.40
C LEU A 15 6.84 15.68 -23.80
N LYS A 16 5.71 15.91 -23.14
CA LYS A 16 4.76 17.00 -23.43
C LYS A 16 4.52 17.16 -24.94
N PRO A 17 4.09 16.09 -25.64
CA PRO A 17 3.89 16.15 -27.08
C PRO A 17 2.88 17.25 -27.41
N THR A 18 3.23 18.04 -28.40
CA THR A 18 2.39 19.13 -28.93
C THR A 18 1.63 18.71 -30.17
N ASP A 19 2.08 17.63 -30.83
CA ASP A 19 1.48 17.10 -32.05
C ASP A 19 1.16 15.60 -31.97
N GLY A 20 0.24 15.15 -32.84
CA GLY A 20 -0.19 13.76 -32.89
C GLY A 20 0.93 12.78 -33.27
N GLU A 21 1.94 13.22 -34.01
CA GLU A 21 3.11 12.40 -34.33
C GLU A 21 4.04 12.23 -33.12
N GLU A 22 4.25 13.28 -32.32
CA GLU A 22 5.02 13.18 -31.07
C GLU A 22 4.29 12.30 -30.04
N LEU A 23 2.96 12.29 -30.09
CA LEU A 23 2.13 11.44 -29.24
C LEU A 23 2.29 9.94 -29.58
N LEU A 24 2.72 9.58 -30.80
CA LEU A 24 3.06 8.21 -31.19
C LEU A 24 4.45 7.76 -30.73
N ASP A 25 5.35 8.70 -30.47
CA ASP A 25 6.69 8.41 -29.92
C ASP A 25 6.62 8.03 -28.42
N VAL A 26 5.50 8.37 -27.78
CA VAL A 26 5.25 8.03 -26.37
C VAL A 26 5.06 6.53 -26.19
N GLN A 27 5.97 5.94 -25.39
CA GLN A 27 5.93 4.52 -25.06
C GLN A 27 4.58 4.10 -24.43
N GLY A 28 3.82 3.28 -25.18
CA GLY A 28 2.52 2.74 -24.77
C GLY A 28 1.29 3.44 -25.40
N ILE A 29 1.51 4.46 -26.24
CA ILE A 29 0.48 4.98 -27.14
C ILE A 29 0.66 4.37 -28.53
N GLY A 30 -0.27 3.48 -28.90
CA GLY A 30 -0.35 2.98 -30.26
C GLY A 30 -1.22 3.88 -31.15
N ARG A 31 -1.09 3.70 -32.46
CA ARG A 31 -1.83 4.43 -33.52
C ARG A 31 -3.33 4.55 -33.26
N LYS A 32 -3.95 3.48 -32.75
CA LYS A 32 -5.38 3.44 -32.42
C LYS A 32 -5.73 4.37 -31.25
N LYS A 33 -4.92 4.36 -30.18
CA LYS A 33 -5.13 5.25 -29.01
C LYS A 33 -4.82 6.70 -29.32
N ALA A 34 -3.83 6.96 -30.17
CA ALA A 34 -3.55 8.31 -30.66
C ALA A 34 -4.69 8.86 -31.53
N ALA A 35 -5.30 8.02 -32.37
CA ALA A 35 -6.45 8.44 -33.17
C ALA A 35 -7.72 8.68 -32.32
N ASP A 36 -8.01 7.79 -31.37
CA ASP A 36 -9.22 7.88 -30.54
C ASP A 36 -9.11 8.96 -29.43
N TYR A 37 -7.93 9.16 -28.84
CA TYR A 37 -7.75 9.99 -27.64
C TYR A 37 -6.65 11.06 -27.78
N GLY A 38 -5.93 11.12 -28.89
CA GLY A 38 -4.81 12.05 -29.06
C GLY A 38 -5.23 13.52 -28.98
N ALA A 39 -6.36 13.90 -29.58
CA ALA A 39 -6.85 15.27 -29.55
C ALA A 39 -7.17 15.77 -28.13
N GLU A 40 -7.78 14.92 -27.30
CA GLU A 40 -8.11 15.24 -25.92
C GLU A 40 -6.84 15.33 -25.05
N VAL A 41 -5.91 14.39 -25.23
CA VAL A 41 -4.62 14.39 -24.52
C VAL A 41 -3.79 15.61 -24.88
N LEU A 42 -3.69 15.97 -26.16
CA LEU A 42 -2.97 17.16 -26.62
C LEU A 42 -3.59 18.45 -26.06
N SER A 43 -4.92 18.52 -25.97
CA SER A 43 -5.61 19.66 -25.36
C SER A 43 -5.28 19.81 -23.87
N ILE A 44 -5.27 18.71 -23.11
CA ILE A 44 -4.92 18.70 -21.68
C ILE A 44 -3.45 19.08 -21.49
N VAL A 45 -2.55 18.53 -22.31
CA VAL A 45 -1.11 18.81 -22.27
C VAL A 45 -0.84 20.27 -22.65
N ALA A 46 -1.52 20.83 -23.65
CA ALA A 46 -1.43 22.24 -24.01
C ALA A 46 -1.93 23.16 -22.89
N THR A 47 -3.05 22.80 -22.26
CA THR A 47 -3.66 23.53 -21.14
C THR A 47 -2.74 23.58 -19.92
N HIS A 48 -1.97 22.51 -19.66
CA HIS A 48 -1.04 22.43 -18.52
C HIS A 48 0.42 22.75 -18.90
N GLY A 49 0.73 22.87 -20.19
CA GLY A 49 2.07 23.05 -20.74
C GLY A 49 2.43 24.50 -21.04
N GLY A 50 1.43 25.37 -21.23
CA GLY A 50 1.62 26.77 -21.61
C GLY A 50 1.18 27.77 -20.55
N ASN A 51 2.16 28.40 -19.92
CA ASN A 51 2.09 29.74 -19.31
C ASN A 51 1.31 29.94 -18.00
N SER A 52 2.08 30.26 -16.95
CA SER A 52 1.63 30.86 -15.71
C SER A 52 0.92 32.21 -15.97
N ALA A 53 -0.36 32.35 -15.58
CA ALA A 53 -0.95 33.55 -15.00
C ALA A 53 -2.47 33.40 -14.80
N GLY A 54 -2.91 33.29 -13.54
CA GLY A 54 -4.17 33.82 -13.00
C GLY A 54 -5.50 33.45 -13.65
N VAL A 55 -6.31 32.67 -12.93
CA VAL A 55 -7.60 33.08 -12.30
C VAL A 55 -8.44 31.82 -12.05
N GLY A 56 -8.95 31.71 -10.82
CA GLY A 56 -10.24 31.04 -10.57
C GLY A 56 -10.14 29.63 -10.00
N GLY A 57 -10.36 29.52 -8.70
CA GLY A 57 -10.33 28.28 -7.94
C GLY A 57 -11.11 27.13 -8.55
N ILE A 58 -10.45 25.98 -8.59
CA ILE A 58 -11.06 24.74 -8.17
C ILE A 58 -10.19 24.18 -7.06
N GLU A 59 -10.57 24.53 -5.82
CA GLU A 59 -10.17 23.80 -4.63
C GLU A 59 -10.75 22.38 -4.71
N PHE A 60 -10.15 21.52 -5.51
CA PHE A 60 -10.18 20.10 -5.20
C PHE A 60 -9.19 19.91 -4.07
N ALA A 61 -9.72 20.00 -2.85
CA ALA A 61 -9.09 19.57 -1.62
C ALA A 61 -8.35 18.26 -1.89
N VAL A 62 -7.03 18.36 -1.98
CA VAL A 62 -6.14 17.27 -2.32
C VAL A 62 -6.13 16.30 -1.13
N PRO A 63 -6.68 15.07 -1.22
CA PRO A 63 -6.31 14.04 -0.27
C PRO A 63 -4.88 13.66 -0.67
N LYS A 64 -3.93 14.10 0.16
CA LYS A 64 -2.49 13.93 -0.02
C LYS A 64 -2.14 12.48 -0.38
N GLU A 65 -1.50 12.37 -1.55
CA GLU A 65 -0.39 11.46 -1.87
C GLU A 65 -0.54 9.99 -1.48
N LYS A 66 -1.00 9.17 -2.44
CA LYS A 66 -0.52 7.79 -2.60
C LYS A 66 0.60 7.76 -3.65
N LYS A 67 1.85 7.94 -3.20
CA LYS A 67 3.02 7.49 -3.97
C LYS A 67 3.09 5.97 -3.88
N LYS A 68 2.76 5.30 -4.99
CA LYS A 68 3.01 3.85 -5.16
C LYS A 68 4.46 3.66 -5.59
N SER A 69 5.09 2.70 -4.93
CA SER A 69 6.48 2.26 -4.94
C SER A 69 7.12 2.12 -6.33
N THR A 70 8.44 2.36 -6.43
CA THR A 70 9.25 1.68 -7.45
C THR A 70 10.68 1.43 -6.97
N LYS A 71 10.99 0.13 -6.88
CA LYS A 71 12.26 -0.59 -7.08
C LYS A 71 13.52 -0.35 -6.22
N GLU A 72 13.85 -1.44 -5.52
CA GLU A 72 15.16 -2.12 -5.42
C GLU A 72 16.37 -1.39 -4.82
N LYS A 73 16.73 -1.79 -3.59
CA LYS A 73 17.99 -2.47 -3.25
C LYS A 73 17.98 -2.90 -1.78
N VAL A 74 18.53 -4.08 -1.52
CA VAL A 74 18.80 -4.60 -0.16
C VAL A 74 19.61 -3.56 0.63
N SER A 75 19.43 -3.55 1.95
CA SER A 75 20.26 -2.86 2.96
C SER A 75 19.87 -1.43 3.34
N ARG A 76 18.65 -1.23 3.87
CA ARG A 76 18.33 -0.39 5.05
C ARG A 76 16.80 -0.32 5.21
N PRO A 77 16.23 -0.68 6.37
CA PRO A 77 14.81 -0.43 6.60
C PRO A 77 14.55 1.08 6.47
N SER A 78 13.43 1.49 5.87
CA SER A 78 13.05 2.91 5.81
C SER A 78 13.19 3.53 7.21
N GLN A 79 13.69 4.76 7.32
CA GLN A 79 13.81 5.47 8.61
C GLN A 79 12.50 5.40 9.43
N GLN A 80 11.35 5.39 8.74
CA GLN A 80 10.03 5.23 9.33
C GLN A 80 9.79 3.82 9.91
N LYS A 81 10.18 2.77 9.20
CA LYS A 81 10.09 1.37 9.66
C LYS A 81 10.99 1.14 10.88
N GLN A 82 12.22 1.68 10.86
CA GLN A 82 13.14 1.58 12.00
C GLN A 82 12.60 2.26 13.25
N ARG A 83 12.04 3.47 13.10
CA ARG A 83 11.37 4.18 14.20
C ARG A 83 10.19 3.37 14.72
N ALA A 84 9.36 2.83 13.83
CA ALA A 84 8.22 2.03 14.23
C ALA A 84 8.61 0.77 15.03
N TRP A 85 9.61 0.03 14.53
CA TRP A 85 10.13 -1.16 15.20
C TRP A 85 10.70 -0.87 16.57
N LYS A 86 11.48 0.22 16.69
CA LYS A 86 12.01 0.64 17.98
C LYS A 86 10.89 0.88 19.00
N MET A 87 9.84 1.59 18.58
CA MET A 87 8.69 1.87 19.44
C MET A 87 7.88 0.62 19.79
N PHE A 88 7.73 -0.33 18.85
CA PHE A 88 7.10 -1.61 19.15
C PHE A 88 7.90 -2.43 20.16
N THR A 89 9.24 -2.42 20.07
CA THR A 89 10.12 -3.03 21.08
C THR A 89 9.98 -2.33 22.44
N GLU A 90 9.84 -1.00 22.46
CA GLU A 90 9.57 -0.21 23.67
C GLU A 90 8.15 -0.43 24.24
N GLY A 91 7.28 -1.16 23.52
CA GLY A 91 5.93 -1.50 23.96
C GLY A 91 4.87 -0.44 23.69
N ALA A 92 5.14 0.49 22.77
CA ALA A 92 4.18 1.51 22.36
C ALA A 92 2.99 0.91 21.57
N SER A 93 1.85 1.56 21.67
CA SER A 93 0.63 1.20 20.94
C SER A 93 0.76 1.51 19.44
N ILE A 94 -0.01 0.81 18.61
CA ILE A 94 -0.04 1.01 17.15
C ILE A 94 -0.35 2.47 16.79
N GLU A 95 -1.24 3.12 17.54
CA GLU A 95 -1.63 4.53 17.36
C GLU A 95 -0.49 5.50 17.67
N ASP A 96 0.19 5.33 18.80
CA ASP A 96 1.35 6.15 19.18
C ASP A 96 2.47 6.00 18.15
N VAL A 97 2.73 4.77 17.70
CA VAL A 97 3.76 4.50 16.70
C VAL A 97 3.39 5.13 15.36
N ARG A 98 2.11 5.08 14.97
CA ARG A 98 1.60 5.72 13.76
C ARG A 98 1.85 7.23 13.78
N GLU A 99 1.52 7.89 14.88
CA GLU A 99 1.69 9.33 15.04
C GLU A 99 3.17 9.72 15.02
N ALA A 100 4.01 9.05 15.81
CA ALA A 100 5.42 9.37 15.91
C ALA A 100 6.23 9.00 14.65
N ALA A 101 5.87 7.92 13.95
CA ALA A 101 6.48 7.56 12.67
C ALA A 101 5.91 8.37 11.48
N GLY A 102 4.78 9.05 11.67
CA GLY A 102 4.11 9.85 10.64
C GLY A 102 3.61 9.01 9.46
N VAL A 103 3.10 7.81 9.72
CA VAL A 103 2.65 6.86 8.69
C VAL A 103 1.14 6.67 8.71
N THR A 104 0.59 6.09 7.64
CA THR A 104 -0.86 5.78 7.58
C THR A 104 -1.17 4.50 8.36
N HIS A 105 -2.43 4.34 8.79
CA HIS A 105 -2.90 3.13 9.48
C HIS A 105 -2.53 1.81 8.76
N PRO A 106 -2.80 1.62 7.45
CA PRO A 106 -2.40 0.38 6.77
C PRO A 106 -0.88 0.20 6.66
N THR A 107 -0.11 1.29 6.65
CA THR A 107 1.37 1.20 6.64
C THR A 107 1.90 0.70 7.98
N ILE A 108 1.35 1.18 9.10
CA ILE A 108 1.81 0.75 10.42
C ILE A 108 1.46 -0.71 10.70
N ILE A 109 0.30 -1.19 10.24
CA ILE A 109 -0.07 -2.61 10.32
C ILE A 109 0.92 -3.48 9.53
N SER A 110 1.31 -3.05 8.34
CA SER A 110 2.31 -3.78 7.54
C SER A 110 3.70 -3.76 8.18
N TYR A 111 4.07 -2.69 8.90
CA TYR A 111 5.32 -2.66 9.67
C TYR A 111 5.27 -3.54 10.92
N LEU A 112 4.10 -3.66 11.54
CA LEU A 112 3.86 -4.53 12.69
C LEU A 112 3.87 -6.00 12.29
N GLU A 113 3.25 -6.35 11.16
CA GLU A 113 3.33 -7.68 10.55
C GLU A 113 4.79 -8.10 10.33
N ASP A 114 5.57 -7.25 9.65
CA ASP A 114 6.99 -7.50 9.39
C ASP A 114 7.82 -7.55 10.69
N TYR A 115 7.49 -6.73 11.69
CA TYR A 115 8.12 -6.76 13.01
C TYR A 115 7.88 -8.08 13.74
N ILE A 116 6.63 -8.55 13.75
CA ILE A 116 6.25 -9.83 14.35
C ILE A 116 7.00 -10.96 13.67
N GLU A 117 6.98 -11.01 12.34
CA GLU A 117 7.70 -12.02 11.56
C GLU A 117 9.21 -12.00 11.82
N HIS A 118 9.81 -10.81 11.92
CA HIS A 118 11.24 -10.64 12.11
C HIS A 118 11.71 -11.01 13.52
N GLU A 119 10.98 -10.57 14.55
CA GLU A 119 11.31 -10.86 15.94
C GLU A 119 10.85 -12.26 16.38
N GLY A 120 10.11 -12.98 15.53
CA GLY A 120 9.59 -14.30 15.85
C GLY A 120 8.55 -14.28 16.97
N ILE A 121 7.80 -13.17 17.09
CA ILE A 121 6.79 -13.01 18.14
C ILE A 121 5.67 -14.03 17.91
N THR A 122 5.35 -14.79 18.96
CA THR A 122 4.29 -15.80 18.98
C THR A 122 3.09 -15.39 19.83
N ASP A 123 3.24 -14.34 20.66
CA ASP A 123 2.19 -13.80 21.51
C ASP A 123 1.71 -12.43 21.00
N PRO A 124 0.53 -12.35 20.36
CA PRO A 124 -0.06 -11.08 19.91
C PRO A 124 -0.90 -10.38 20.99
N SER A 125 -0.93 -10.90 22.23
CA SER A 125 -1.78 -10.41 23.32
C SER A 125 -1.57 -8.92 23.65
N ARG A 126 -0.42 -8.35 23.25
CA ARG A 126 -0.11 -6.91 23.38
C ARG A 126 -0.89 -6.03 22.41
N TRP A 127 -1.31 -6.55 21.25
CA TRP A 127 -1.97 -5.76 20.19
C TRP A 127 -3.40 -6.20 19.90
N ILE A 128 -3.71 -7.46 20.17
CA ILE A 128 -5.04 -8.03 19.99
C ILE A 128 -5.51 -8.62 21.31
N PRO A 129 -6.78 -8.41 21.70
CA PRO A 129 -7.38 -9.17 22.80
C PRO A 129 -7.27 -10.68 22.57
N PRO A 130 -6.94 -11.48 23.61
CA PRO A 130 -6.78 -12.93 23.48
C PRO A 130 -8.05 -13.63 22.98
N GLU A 131 -9.23 -13.08 23.28
CA GLU A 131 -10.52 -13.58 22.79
C GLU A 131 -10.65 -13.48 21.26
N ILE A 132 -10.15 -12.40 20.67
CA ILE A 132 -10.16 -12.20 19.22
C ILE A 132 -9.10 -13.08 18.58
N PHE A 133 -7.91 -13.17 19.17
CA PHE A 133 -6.87 -14.07 18.69
C PHE A 133 -7.33 -15.52 18.66
N ALA A 134 -7.97 -16.01 19.74
CA ALA A 134 -8.51 -17.37 19.81
C ALA A 134 -9.55 -17.66 18.72
N LYS A 135 -10.40 -16.68 18.38
CA LYS A 135 -11.34 -16.80 17.26
C LYS A 135 -10.59 -16.92 15.93
N ILE A 136 -9.61 -16.05 15.71
CA ILE A 136 -8.83 -16.05 14.46
C ILE A 136 -8.01 -17.34 14.32
N SER A 137 -7.38 -17.82 15.39
CA SER A 137 -6.59 -19.05 15.37
C SER A 137 -7.47 -20.25 15.03
N ALA A 138 -8.64 -20.40 15.65
CA ALA A 138 -9.59 -21.47 15.34
C ALA A 138 -10.09 -21.42 13.89
N ALA A 139 -10.36 -20.21 13.37
CA ALA A 139 -10.73 -20.03 11.97
C ALA A 139 -9.54 -20.33 11.02
N ALA A 140 -8.32 -20.01 11.43
CA ALA A 140 -7.11 -20.27 10.65
C ALA A 140 -6.73 -21.75 10.62
N GLU A 141 -7.08 -22.55 11.63
CA GLU A 141 -6.91 -24.01 11.59
C GLU A 141 -7.80 -24.68 10.54
N THR A 142 -8.98 -24.11 10.28
CA THR A 142 -9.94 -24.66 9.31
C THR A 142 -9.75 -24.11 7.89
N THR A 143 -9.50 -22.82 7.76
CA THR A 143 -9.37 -22.15 6.44
C THR A 143 -7.92 -21.90 6.01
N GLY A 144 -6.96 -21.98 6.93
CA GLY A 144 -5.58 -21.54 6.74
C GLY A 144 -5.40 -20.05 6.97
N TYR A 145 -4.15 -19.64 7.18
CA TYR A 145 -3.74 -18.23 7.34
C TYR A 145 -3.09 -17.64 6.07
N SER A 146 -3.15 -18.35 4.93
CA SER A 146 -2.56 -17.87 3.66
C SER A 146 -3.36 -16.76 2.98
N ARG A 147 -4.66 -16.62 3.29
CA ARG A 147 -5.55 -15.62 2.69
C ARG A 147 -6.44 -15.00 3.75
N LEU A 148 -6.39 -13.68 3.91
CA LEU A 148 -7.18 -12.95 4.92
C LEU A 148 -8.68 -12.93 4.63
N LYS A 149 -9.08 -12.94 3.35
CA LYS A 149 -10.49 -12.87 2.95
C LYS A 149 -11.33 -14.07 3.43
N PRO A 150 -10.96 -15.33 3.13
CA PRO A 150 -11.72 -16.48 3.64
C PRO A 150 -11.67 -16.57 5.18
N LEU A 151 -10.57 -16.16 5.80
CA LEU A 151 -10.44 -16.10 7.25
C LEU A 151 -11.41 -15.08 7.87
N PHE A 152 -11.53 -13.89 7.27
CA PHE A 152 -12.50 -12.87 7.66
C PHE A 152 -13.94 -13.35 7.49
N GLU A 153 -14.24 -14.04 6.39
CA GLU A 153 -15.57 -14.63 6.12
C GLU A 153 -15.92 -15.73 7.14
N ALA A 154 -14.96 -16.58 7.52
CA ALA A 154 -15.13 -17.59 8.57
C ALA A 154 -15.44 -16.96 9.94
N LEU A 155 -14.95 -15.75 10.19
CA LEU A 155 -15.22 -14.95 11.39
C LEU A 155 -16.50 -14.09 11.27
N ALA A 156 -17.32 -14.32 10.24
CA ALA A 156 -18.53 -13.57 9.93
C ALA A 156 -18.31 -12.04 9.85
N GLY A 157 -17.09 -11.59 9.53
CA GLY A 157 -16.71 -10.18 9.50
C GLY A 157 -16.78 -9.45 10.84
N THR A 158 -16.77 -10.17 11.96
CA THR A 158 -16.82 -9.58 13.31
C THR A 158 -15.48 -9.01 13.79
N VAL A 159 -14.41 -9.25 13.04
CA VAL A 159 -13.02 -8.96 13.43
C VAL A 159 -12.38 -8.01 12.42
N SER A 160 -11.74 -6.94 12.87
CA SER A 160 -11.03 -5.99 12.00
C SER A 160 -9.89 -6.65 11.22
N TYR A 161 -9.67 -6.19 9.99
CA TYR A 161 -8.54 -6.66 9.14
C TYR A 161 -7.17 -6.48 9.80
N ASP A 162 -7.01 -5.46 10.64
CA ASP A 162 -5.78 -5.20 11.39
C ASP A 162 -5.41 -6.37 12.29
N TYR A 163 -6.41 -6.92 12.99
CA TYR A 163 -6.24 -8.08 13.86
C TYR A 163 -5.95 -9.34 13.06
N LEU A 164 -6.50 -9.47 11.85
CA LEU A 164 -6.17 -10.60 10.98
C LEU A 164 -4.70 -10.57 10.57
N HIS A 165 -4.17 -9.43 10.14
CA HIS A 165 -2.76 -9.30 9.77
C HIS A 165 -1.84 -9.74 10.92
N ILE A 166 -2.04 -9.14 12.10
CA ILE A 166 -1.25 -9.43 13.30
C ILE A 166 -1.34 -10.92 13.68
N ALA A 167 -2.55 -11.49 13.71
CA ALA A 167 -2.76 -12.88 14.05
C ALA A 167 -2.10 -13.84 13.04
N THR A 168 -2.24 -13.57 11.73
CA THR A 168 -1.61 -14.40 10.70
C THR A 168 -0.09 -14.39 10.77
N ALA A 169 0.53 -13.24 11.08
CA ALA A 169 1.97 -13.13 11.29
C ALA A 169 2.42 -14.00 12.48
N THR A 170 1.73 -13.92 13.61
CA THR A 170 2.04 -14.76 14.79
C THR A 170 1.85 -16.25 14.54
N LEU A 171 0.79 -16.65 13.82
CA LEU A 171 0.54 -18.06 13.48
C LEU A 171 1.64 -18.61 12.57
N LYS A 172 2.13 -17.81 11.63
CA LYS A 172 3.25 -18.19 10.75
C LYS A 172 4.53 -18.43 11.55
N ASN A 173 4.82 -17.59 12.54
CA ASN A 173 5.96 -17.79 13.44
C ASN A 173 5.80 -19.05 14.29
N LEU A 174 4.61 -19.26 14.86
CA LEU A 174 4.31 -20.44 15.66
C LEU A 174 4.50 -21.74 14.84
N ALA A 175 4.00 -21.77 13.60
CA ALA A 175 4.20 -22.90 12.69
C ALA A 175 5.67 -23.10 12.32
N THR A 176 6.44 -22.01 12.19
CA THR A 176 7.88 -22.08 11.89
C THR A 176 8.67 -22.65 13.08
N GLN A 177 8.31 -22.29 14.32
CA GLN A 177 8.94 -22.84 15.52
C GLN A 177 8.62 -24.33 15.71
N GLN A 178 7.37 -24.75 15.48
CA GLN A 178 6.99 -26.17 15.60
C GLN A 178 7.64 -27.09 14.56
N ASN A 179 8.10 -26.56 13.43
CA ASN A 179 8.74 -27.35 12.39
C ASN A 179 10.29 -27.36 12.51
N GLN A 180 10.84 -26.74 13.56
CA GLN A 180 12.27 -26.73 13.87
C GLN A 180 12.65 -27.57 15.12
N GLU A 181 11.67 -28.09 15.86
CA GLU A 181 11.85 -29.07 16.94
C GLU A 181 11.55 -30.49 16.47
#